data_AF-A0A920HHG0-F1
#
_entry.id   AF-A0A920HHG0-F1
#
_cell.length_a   1.000
_cell.length_b   1.000
_cell.length_c   1.000
_cell.angle_alpha   90.00
_cell.angle_beta   90.00
_cell.angle_gamma   90.00
#
_symmetry.space_group_name_H-M   'P 1'
#
loop_
_entity.id
_entity.type
_entity.pdbx_description
1 polymer ?
#
loop_
_entity_poly.entity_id
_entity_poly.type
_entity_poly.pdbx_seq_one_letter_code
_entity_poly.pdbx_strand_id
1 'polypeptide(L)'
;MFGSSWGDPNSQTENIGDDPVKASYYGIKNLKIVAENLTKWTYSPNKDYEDLEELYGELLGVYRRYIFHVIGIIGGVNQTLINTNQSGSFTYKNVDKQYQIRALNFLDTELWKTPIWLLDKDIVSQINNTDGLYKIETLHERSINSFFIKLQAK
;
A
#
# COMPACT_ATOMS: atom_id res chain seq x y z
N MET A 1 18.14 -11.27 -1.57
CA MET A 1 16.76 -11.74 -1.82
C MET A 1 16.26 -11.00 -3.04
N PHE A 2 16.21 -11.66 -4.20
CA PHE A 2 15.65 -11.10 -5.44
C PHE A 2 14.71 -12.18 -6.00
N GLY A 3 13.48 -12.19 -5.50
CA GLY A 3 12.36 -12.95 -6.06
C GLY A 3 11.42 -11.96 -6.73
N SER A 4 10.82 -12.33 -7.85
CA SER A 4 9.82 -11.50 -8.51
C SER A 4 8.69 -11.14 -7.53
N SER A 5 8.57 -9.84 -7.24
CA SER A 5 7.63 -9.19 -6.30
C SER A 5 6.13 -9.56 -6.50
N TRP A 6 5.79 -10.27 -7.57
CA TRP A 6 4.41 -10.46 -8.01
C TRP A 6 3.67 -11.67 -7.42
N GLY A 7 4.37 -12.60 -6.76
CA GLY A 7 3.79 -13.88 -6.34
C GLY A 7 3.74 -14.11 -4.83
N ASP A 8 4.88 -13.93 -4.16
CA ASP A 8 5.09 -14.32 -2.77
C ASP A 8 4.98 -13.10 -1.82
N PRO A 9 3.95 -13.05 -0.95
CA PRO A 9 3.80 -12.01 0.06
C PRO A 9 5.01 -11.82 0.99
N ASN A 10 5.84 -12.85 1.19
CA ASN A 10 7.04 -12.76 2.01
C ASN A 10 8.24 -12.13 1.29
N SER A 11 8.16 -11.93 -0.02
CA SER A 11 9.28 -11.46 -0.86
C SER A 11 9.10 -10.02 -1.36
N GLN A 12 8.35 -9.19 -0.63
CA GLN A 12 8.13 -7.78 -0.95
C GLN A 12 9.33 -6.91 -0.54
N THR A 13 9.75 -6.00 -1.42
CA THR A 13 11.01 -5.25 -1.34
C THR A 13 11.15 -4.32 -0.13
N GLU A 14 10.05 -4.04 0.58
CA GLU A 14 10.01 -3.14 1.74
C GLU A 14 9.37 -3.80 2.96
N ASN A 15 9.16 -5.12 2.93
CA ASN A 15 8.67 -5.87 4.08
C ASN A 15 9.85 -6.44 4.89
N ILE A 16 10.33 -5.66 5.88
CA ILE A 16 11.45 -6.03 6.76
C ILE A 16 10.94 -6.62 8.10
N GLY A 17 9.62 -6.66 8.32
CA GLY A 17 8.97 -7.16 9.54
C GLY A 17 8.28 -8.52 9.40
N ASP A 18 7.77 -9.04 10.52
CA ASP A 18 7.05 -10.32 10.62
C ASP A 18 5.55 -10.22 10.25
N ASP A 19 4.96 -9.03 10.39
CA ASP A 19 3.55 -8.77 10.07
C ASP A 19 3.41 -7.55 9.13
N PRO A 20 3.46 -7.76 7.80
CA PRO A 20 3.24 -6.69 6.83
C PRO A 20 1.94 -5.91 7.03
N VAL A 21 0.84 -6.56 7.43
CA VAL A 21 -0.44 -5.87 7.66
C VAL A 21 -0.33 -4.89 8.81
N LYS A 22 0.27 -5.33 9.93
CA LYS A 22 0.52 -4.47 11.09
C LYS A 22 1.49 -3.32 10.75
N ALA A 23 2.54 -3.61 10.01
CA ALA A 23 3.48 -2.60 9.53
C ALA A 23 2.78 -1.55 8.65
N SER A 24 1.92 -1.97 7.73
CA SER A 24 1.13 -1.07 6.89
C SER A 24 0.17 -0.20 7.71
N TYR A 25 -0.46 -0.71 8.77
CA TYR A 25 -1.27 0.12 9.67
C TYR A 25 -0.46 1.25 10.31
N TYR A 26 0.74 0.95 10.82
CA TYR A 26 1.62 1.99 11.38
C TYR A 26 2.12 2.96 10.32
N GLY A 27 2.45 2.45 9.13
CA GLY A 27 2.83 3.26 7.98
C GLY A 27 1.74 4.27 7.63
N ILE A 28 0.49 3.82 7.47
CA ILE A 28 -0.64 4.71 7.17
C ILE A 28 -0.92 5.68 8.33
N LYS A 29 -0.80 5.24 9.59
CA LYS A 29 -0.95 6.16 10.74
C LYS A 29 0.08 7.29 10.68
N ASN A 30 1.32 6.99 10.30
CA ASN A 30 2.35 8.01 10.12
C ASN A 30 2.06 8.90 8.90
N LEU A 31 1.59 8.34 7.78
CA LEU A 31 1.21 9.13 6.60
C LEU A 31 0.08 10.12 6.91
N LYS A 32 -0.88 9.77 7.78
CA LYS A 32 -1.92 10.70 8.25
C LYS A 32 -1.29 11.91 8.96
N ILE A 33 -0.30 11.69 9.83
CA ILE A 33 0.44 12.78 10.50
C ILE A 33 1.20 13.63 9.48
N VAL A 34 1.83 13.00 8.48
CA VAL A 34 2.53 13.73 7.41
C VAL A 34 1.55 14.60 6.62
N ALA A 35 0.40 14.05 6.20
CA ALA A 35 -0.62 14.77 5.46
C ALA A 35 -1.11 16.01 6.23
N GLU A 36 -1.39 15.86 7.53
CA GLU A 36 -1.83 16.96 8.41
C GLU A 36 -0.80 18.11 8.51
N ASN A 37 0.49 17.81 8.32
CA ASN A 37 1.56 18.79 8.47
C ASN A 37 2.20 19.22 7.15
N LEU A 38 1.80 18.62 6.02
CA LEU A 38 2.53 18.69 4.76
C LEU A 38 2.70 20.14 4.31
N THR A 39 1.61 20.90 4.22
CA THR A 39 1.62 22.33 3.84
C THR A 39 2.56 23.17 4.70
N LYS A 40 2.64 22.88 6.01
CA LYS A 40 3.51 23.61 6.93
C LYS A 40 4.98 23.24 6.75
N TRP A 41 5.27 21.95 6.54
CA TRP A 41 6.64 21.45 6.41
C TRP A 41 7.28 21.81 5.07
N THR A 42 6.48 22.01 4.03
CA THR A 42 6.95 22.44 2.70
C THR A 42 6.90 23.95 2.50
N TYR A 43 6.33 24.70 3.44
CA TYR A 43 6.23 26.15 3.32
C TYR A 43 7.61 26.82 3.34
N SER A 44 7.87 27.65 2.33
CA SER A 44 9.05 28.53 2.26
C SER A 44 8.63 29.95 1.84
N PRO A 45 9.02 31.00 2.58
CA PRO A 45 8.71 32.37 2.19
C PRO A 45 9.23 32.70 0.79
N ASN A 46 8.38 33.34 -0.04
CA ASN A 46 8.67 33.75 -1.42
C ASN A 46 8.98 32.61 -2.40
N LYS A 47 8.58 31.37 -2.08
CA LYS A 47 8.61 30.24 -3.02
C LYS A 47 7.21 29.85 -3.48
N ASP A 48 7.14 29.11 -4.57
CA ASP A 48 5.94 28.44 -5.06
C ASP A 48 5.69 27.12 -4.31
N TYR A 49 4.75 26.31 -4.82
CA TYR A 49 4.30 25.05 -4.20
C TYR A 49 4.97 23.80 -4.79
N GLU A 50 6.10 23.91 -5.50
CA GLU A 50 6.78 22.74 -6.09
C GLU A 50 7.14 21.68 -5.02
N ASP A 51 7.70 22.11 -3.88
CA ASP A 51 8.03 21.22 -2.76
C ASP A 51 6.78 20.52 -2.17
N LEU A 52 5.64 21.22 -2.14
CA LEU A 52 4.36 20.66 -1.70
C LEU A 52 3.85 19.60 -2.68
N GLU A 53 3.91 19.89 -3.99
CA GLU A 53 3.47 18.96 -5.03
C GLU A 53 4.31 17.68 -5.03
N GLU A 54 5.64 17.81 -4.97
CA GLU A 54 6.56 16.67 -4.94
C GLU A 54 6.28 15.76 -3.74
N LEU A 55 6.25 16.32 -2.53
CA LEU A 55 6.09 15.53 -1.31
C LEU A 55 4.68 14.97 -1.15
N TYR A 56 3.65 15.64 -1.70
CA TYR A 56 2.31 15.07 -1.80
C TYR A 56 2.30 13.85 -2.76
N GLY A 57 3.00 13.94 -3.89
CA GLY A 57 3.20 12.82 -4.80
C GLY A 57 3.88 11.63 -4.13
N GLU A 58 4.95 11.87 -3.37
CA GLU A 58 5.66 10.84 -2.62
C GLU A 58 4.78 10.19 -1.53
N LEU A 59 3.99 10.99 -0.81
CA LEU A 59 3.01 10.49 0.16
C LEU A 59 2.03 9.52 -0.49
N LEU A 60 1.46 9.88 -1.65
CA LEU A 60 0.57 9.00 -2.41
C LEU A 60 1.28 7.72 -2.90
N GLY A 61 2.55 7.82 -3.31
CA GLY A 61 3.37 6.69 -3.70
C GLY A 61 3.62 5.69 -2.56
N VAL A 62 3.92 6.19 -1.36
CA VAL A 62 4.10 5.36 -0.16
C VAL A 62 2.78 4.74 0.28
N TYR A 63 1.67 5.50 0.29
CA TYR A 63 0.34 4.97 0.57
C TYR A 63 -0.02 3.82 -0.37
N ARG A 64 0.15 4.02 -1.68
CA ARG A 64 -0.04 2.98 -2.70
C ARG A 64 0.73 1.71 -2.37
N ARG A 65 2.01 1.84 -2.01
CA ARG A 65 2.87 0.70 -1.70
C ARG A 65 2.29 -0.16 -0.58
N TYR A 66 1.87 0.47 0.53
CA TYR A 66 1.25 -0.24 1.65
C TYR A 66 -0.05 -0.95 1.25
N ILE A 67 -0.89 -0.32 0.43
CA ILE A 67 -2.10 -0.96 -0.08
C ILE A 67 -1.78 -2.21 -0.91
N PHE A 68 -0.86 -2.11 -1.86
CA PHE A 68 -0.51 -3.24 -2.73
C PHE A 68 0.20 -4.38 -1.98
N HIS A 69 0.98 -4.06 -0.95
CA HIS A 69 1.56 -5.06 -0.06
C HIS A 69 0.49 -5.92 0.60
N VAL A 70 -0.56 -5.27 1.13
CA VAL A 70 -1.67 -5.98 1.79
C VAL A 70 -2.56 -6.72 0.78
N ILE A 71 -2.81 -6.15 -0.40
CA ILE A 71 -3.53 -6.85 -1.48
C ILE A 71 -2.81 -8.15 -1.87
N GLY A 72 -1.47 -8.15 -1.92
CA GLY A 72 -0.67 -9.33 -2.25
C GLY A 72 -0.92 -10.54 -1.34
N ILE A 73 -1.31 -10.31 -0.09
CA ILE A 73 -1.61 -11.36 0.91
C ILE A 73 -2.87 -12.14 0.52
N ILE A 74 -3.85 -11.45 -0.08
CA ILE A 74 -5.16 -12.04 -0.43
C ILE A 74 -4.97 -12.95 -1.63
N GLY A 75 -5.33 -14.23 -1.48
CA GLY A 75 -5.04 -15.23 -2.50
C GLY A 75 -3.55 -15.52 -2.69
N GLY A 76 -2.67 -15.00 -1.82
CA GLY A 76 -1.23 -15.16 -1.93
C GLY A 76 -0.75 -16.59 -1.68
N VAL A 77 0.40 -16.93 -2.27
CA VAL A 77 1.11 -18.19 -2.08
C VAL A 77 2.54 -17.88 -1.68
N ASN A 78 2.91 -18.28 -0.47
CA ASN A 78 4.27 -18.12 0.03
C ASN A 78 5.19 -19.16 -0.61
N GLN A 79 6.40 -18.74 -0.97
CA GLN A 79 7.44 -19.62 -1.48
C GLN A 79 8.52 -19.82 -0.40
N THR A 80 8.87 -21.06 -0.13
CA THR A 80 9.98 -21.40 0.77
C THR A 80 10.84 -22.45 0.09
N LEU A 81 12.11 -22.12 -0.17
CA LEU A 81 13.04 -23.07 -0.76
C LEU A 81 13.33 -24.19 0.24
N ILE A 82 12.97 -25.43 -0.12
CA ILE A 82 13.18 -26.63 0.69
C ILE A 82 14.00 -27.66 -0.10
N ASN A 83 14.71 -28.54 0.62
CA ASN A 83 15.44 -29.67 0.04
C ASN A 83 14.84 -31.03 0.43
N THR A 84 15.34 -32.11 -0.16
CA THR A 84 14.81 -33.48 0.00
C THR A 84 14.87 -34.02 1.43
N ASN A 85 15.66 -33.40 2.32
CA ASN A 85 15.78 -33.81 3.72
C ASN A 85 14.76 -33.11 4.64
N GLN A 86 13.96 -32.18 4.12
CA GLN A 86 12.95 -31.44 4.87
C GLN A 86 11.55 -32.04 4.63
N SER A 87 11.29 -33.19 5.24
CA SER A 87 9.99 -33.87 5.18
C SER A 87 8.86 -33.04 5.81
N GLY A 88 7.65 -33.11 5.24
CA GLY A 88 6.46 -32.45 5.79
C GLY A 88 6.33 -30.96 5.45
N SER A 89 7.20 -30.42 4.60
CA SER A 89 7.13 -29.05 4.08
C SER A 89 6.90 -29.04 2.58
N PHE A 90 6.25 -28.00 2.07
CA PHE A 90 6.03 -27.78 0.64
C PHE A 90 6.63 -26.44 0.21
N THR A 91 7.21 -26.40 -0.98
CA THR A 91 7.81 -25.17 -1.53
C THR A 91 6.79 -24.04 -1.68
N TYR A 92 5.56 -24.37 -2.05
CA TYR A 92 4.47 -23.42 -2.25
C TYR A 92 3.37 -23.68 -1.23
N LYS A 93 3.04 -22.67 -0.43
CA LYS A 93 2.00 -22.77 0.60
C LYS A 93 1.08 -21.57 0.52
N ASN A 94 -0.23 -21.83 0.44
CA ASN A 94 -1.23 -20.77 0.55
C ASN A 94 -1.03 -19.97 1.83
N VAL A 95 -1.20 -18.67 1.75
CA VAL A 95 -1.26 -17.80 2.93
C VAL A 95 -2.37 -18.29 3.87
N ASP A 96 -2.10 -18.25 5.17
CA ASP A 96 -3.09 -18.64 6.19
C ASP A 96 -4.42 -17.86 6.05
N LYS A 97 -5.54 -18.55 6.30
CA LYS A 97 -6.88 -17.97 6.13
C LYS A 97 -7.11 -16.79 7.09
N GLN A 98 -6.69 -16.90 8.34
CA GLN A 98 -6.83 -15.79 9.30
C GLN A 98 -6.00 -14.60 8.86
N TYR A 99 -4.81 -14.83 8.29
CA TYR A 99 -4.01 -13.75 7.77
C TYR A 99 -4.64 -13.03 6.57
N GLN A 100 -5.25 -13.78 5.64
CA GLN A 100 -6.04 -13.20 4.55
C GLN A 100 -7.24 -12.38 5.07
N ILE A 101 -7.93 -12.85 6.13
CA ILE A 101 -9.03 -12.09 6.76
C ILE A 101 -8.52 -10.77 7.37
N ARG A 102 -7.35 -10.79 8.03
CA ARG A 102 -6.74 -9.56 8.55
C ARG A 102 -6.41 -8.56 7.44
N ALA A 103 -5.91 -9.03 6.30
CA ALA A 103 -5.67 -8.21 5.12
C ALA A 103 -6.96 -7.60 4.56
N LEU A 104 -8.06 -8.38 4.49
CA LEU A 104 -9.38 -7.88 4.07
C LEU A 104 -9.89 -6.76 4.99
N ASN A 105 -9.79 -6.95 6.31
CA ASN A 105 -10.21 -5.93 7.28
C ASN A 105 -9.39 -4.63 7.19
N PHE A 106 -8.10 -4.76 6.89
CA PHE A 106 -7.24 -3.60 6.61
C PHE A 106 -7.74 -2.84 5.39
N LEU A 107 -8.00 -3.53 4.27
CA LEU A 107 -8.48 -2.87 3.04
C LEU A 107 -9.86 -2.24 3.24
N ASP A 108 -10.76 -2.87 3.99
CA ASP A 108 -12.06 -2.26 4.36
C ASP A 108 -11.89 -0.94 5.09
N THR A 109 -10.89 -0.85 5.98
CA THR A 109 -10.68 0.32 6.81
C THR A 109 -9.91 1.41 6.09
N GLU A 110 -8.85 1.06 5.37
CA GLU A 110 -7.88 2.02 4.87
C GLU A 110 -7.99 2.31 3.37
N LEU A 111 -8.76 1.51 2.60
CA LEU A 111 -8.91 1.68 1.15
C LEU A 111 -10.37 1.81 0.70
N TRP A 112 -11.24 0.85 1.05
CA TRP A 112 -12.64 0.82 0.59
C TRP A 112 -13.47 1.93 1.21
N LYS A 113 -13.22 2.23 2.49
CA LYS A 113 -13.61 3.51 3.07
C LYS A 113 -12.69 4.56 2.49
N THR A 114 -13.26 5.44 1.67
CA THR A 114 -12.52 6.48 0.97
C THR A 114 -11.62 7.24 1.96
N PRO A 115 -10.29 7.24 1.75
CA PRO A 115 -9.34 7.88 2.65
C PRO A 115 -9.38 9.40 2.43
N ILE A 116 -10.39 10.07 2.99
CA ILE A 116 -10.61 11.51 2.81
C ILE A 116 -9.43 12.38 3.27
N TRP A 117 -8.57 11.86 4.13
CA TRP A 117 -7.35 12.53 4.59
C TRP A 117 -6.28 12.66 3.49
N LEU A 118 -6.40 11.89 2.39
CA LEU A 118 -5.61 12.10 1.18
C LEU A 118 -6.18 13.21 0.28
N LEU A 119 -7.40 13.66 0.52
CA LEU A 119 -8.13 14.62 -0.32
C LEU A 119 -8.23 15.98 0.38
N ASP A 120 -7.10 16.51 0.83
CA ASP A 120 -7.05 17.86 1.37
C ASP A 120 -7.29 18.88 0.24
N LYS A 121 -8.43 19.57 0.30
CA LYS A 121 -8.85 20.52 -0.73
C LYS A 121 -7.89 21.69 -0.86
N ASP A 122 -7.28 22.13 0.23
CA ASP A 122 -6.37 23.26 0.21
C ASP A 122 -5.08 22.85 -0.49
N ILE A 123 -4.52 21.68 -0.16
CA ILE A 123 -3.35 21.13 -0.86
C ILE A 123 -3.64 20.96 -2.35
N VAL A 124 -4.73 20.26 -2.69
CA VAL A 124 -5.11 20.01 -4.09
C VAL A 124 -5.29 21.32 -4.86
N SER A 125 -5.94 22.32 -4.26
CA SER A 125 -6.15 23.62 -4.91
C SER A 125 -4.87 24.42 -5.13
N GLN A 126 -3.83 24.22 -4.31
CA GLN A 126 -2.54 24.89 -4.46
C GLN A 126 -1.62 24.20 -5.49
N ILE A 127 -1.70 22.87 -5.63
CA ILE A 127 -0.80 22.11 -6.51
C ILE A 127 -1.38 21.88 -7.90
N ASN A 128 -2.66 21.50 -8.03
CA ASN A 128 -3.28 21.22 -9.34
C ASN A 128 -4.80 20.96 -9.24
N ASN A 129 -5.61 21.58 -10.11
CA ASN A 129 -7.08 21.52 -9.98
C ASN A 129 -7.73 20.15 -10.33
N THR A 130 -7.07 19.29 -11.12
CA THR A 130 -7.62 17.98 -11.55
C THR A 130 -6.73 16.77 -11.29
N ASP A 131 -5.39 16.92 -11.27
CA ASP A 131 -4.48 15.77 -11.26
C ASP A 131 -4.43 15.02 -9.93
N GLY A 132 -4.65 15.71 -8.79
CA GLY A 132 -4.64 15.09 -7.46
C GLY A 132 -5.77 14.09 -7.27
N LEU A 133 -6.99 14.45 -7.72
CA LEU A 133 -8.15 13.58 -7.66
C LEU A 133 -8.00 12.39 -8.60
N TYR A 134 -7.50 12.63 -9.82
CA TYR A 134 -7.25 11.58 -10.81
C TYR A 134 -6.23 10.53 -10.31
N LYS A 135 -5.17 10.94 -9.60
CA LYS A 135 -4.18 10.02 -9.01
C LYS A 135 -4.82 9.07 -7.98
N ILE A 136 -5.72 9.59 -7.13
CA ILE A 136 -6.41 8.80 -6.10
C ILE A 136 -7.46 7.87 -6.73
N GLU A 137 -8.21 8.35 -7.72
CA GLU A 137 -9.14 7.54 -8.50
C GLU A 137 -8.41 6.36 -9.18
N THR A 138 -7.35 6.66 -9.92
CA THR A 138 -6.51 5.65 -10.60
C THR A 138 -5.96 4.63 -9.60
N LEU A 139 -5.58 5.08 -8.40
CA LEU A 139 -5.12 4.18 -7.34
C LEU A 139 -6.22 3.21 -6.90
N HIS A 140 -7.42 3.73 -6.64
CA HIS A 140 -8.57 2.92 -6.24
C HIS A 140 -8.92 1.91 -7.32
N GLU A 141 -9.04 2.34 -8.57
CA GLU A 141 -9.31 1.47 -9.72
C GLU A 141 -8.29 0.34 -9.83
N ARG A 142 -6.99 0.66 -9.77
CA ARG A 142 -5.92 -0.34 -9.84
C ARG A 142 -5.98 -1.30 -8.66
N SER A 143 -6.33 -0.81 -7.47
CA SER A 143 -6.42 -1.64 -6.27
C SER A 143 -7.61 -2.61 -6.35
N ILE A 144 -8.77 -2.13 -6.81
CA ILE A 144 -9.97 -2.93 -7.07
C ILE A 144 -9.67 -4.00 -8.13
N ASN A 145 -9.07 -3.62 -9.25
CA ASN A 145 -8.70 -4.55 -10.32
C ASN A 145 -7.71 -5.61 -9.82
N SER A 146 -6.69 -5.21 -9.06
CA SER A 146 -5.72 -6.13 -8.47
C SER A 146 -6.40 -7.11 -7.50
N PHE A 147 -7.32 -6.63 -6.69
CA PHE A 147 -8.10 -7.45 -5.76
C PHE A 147 -8.98 -8.47 -6.50
N PHE A 148 -9.70 -8.07 -7.54
CA PHE A 148 -10.54 -8.99 -8.32
C PHE A 148 -9.74 -10.09 -9.01
N ILE A 149 -8.57 -9.77 -9.58
CA ILE A 149 -7.68 -10.77 -10.18
C ILE A 149 -7.30 -11.84 -9.15
N LYS A 150 -7.05 -11.45 -7.89
CA LYS A 150 -6.71 -12.39 -6.82
C LYS A 150 -7.88 -13.29 -6.40
N LEU A 151 -9.12 -12.83 -6.55
CA LEU A 151 -10.30 -13.65 -6.27
C LEU A 151 -10.60 -14.67 -7.38
N GLN A 152 -10.31 -14.33 -8.64
CA GLN A 152 -10.56 -15.21 -9.80
C GLN A 152 -9.51 -16.33 -9.97
N ALA A 153 -8.35 -16.20 -9.33
CA ALA A 153 -7.27 -17.18 -9.41
C ALA A 153 -7.47 -18.43 -8.51
N LYS A 154 -8.67 -18.61 -7.96
CA LYS A 154 -9.09 -19.75 -7.10
C LYS A 154 -10.45 -20.26 -7.54
#